data_AF-A0A521FIB0-F1
#
_entry.id   AF-A0A521FIB0-F1
#
_cell.length_a   1.000
_cell.length_b   1.000
_cell.length_c   1.000
_cell.angle_alpha   90.00
_cell.angle_beta   90.00
_cell.angle_gamma   90.00
#
_symmetry.space_group_name_H-M   'P 1'
#
loop_
_entity.id
_entity.type
_entity.pdbx_description
1 polymer ?
#
loop_
_entity_poly.entity_id
_entity_poly.type
_entity_poly.pdbx_seq_one_letter_code
_entity_poly.pdbx_strand_id
1 'polypeptide(L)'
;MRKHQRDRGTKWKWAPAVQRTVNQVVAEFYRSDPHQRTGLRVLELIGKNWTATPSLFEGTYDYYEALLKTTDHLLQGLLQDRDSHSIVIEAPQIYAKKRKNCPGPLLVCKKTSQSCVLRTYWVEIPCEVENLQSIAWGLYSAIQEPLPDRLEVVHVLSGRRTRLPIKSPSHSQSVTLKTITEGA
;
A
#
# COMPACT_ATOMS: atom_id res chain seq x y z
N MET A 1 30.33 -14.25 -19.18
CA MET A 1 29.57 -14.66 -17.97
C MET A 1 28.33 -13.77 -17.85
N ARG A 2 27.15 -14.27 -18.23
CA ARG A 2 25.84 -13.60 -18.11
C ARG A 2 24.93 -14.51 -17.28
N LYS A 3 24.78 -14.21 -16.00
CA LYS A 3 23.83 -14.88 -15.09
C LYS A 3 23.21 -13.82 -14.20
N HIS A 4 22.19 -13.07 -14.64
CA HIS A 4 21.23 -12.38 -13.75
C HIS A 4 19.95 -11.94 -14.48
N GLN A 5 19.51 -12.70 -15.47
CA GLN A 5 18.17 -12.55 -16.05
C GLN A 5 17.42 -13.87 -15.83
N ARG A 6 17.15 -14.21 -14.56
CA ARG A 6 16.19 -15.27 -14.24
C ARG A 6 14.83 -14.64 -14.03
N ASP A 7 13.85 -15.17 -14.75
CA ASP A 7 12.41 -15.13 -14.50
C ASP A 7 11.98 -14.46 -13.20
N ARG A 8 11.47 -13.23 -13.31
CA ARG A 8 10.74 -12.54 -12.22
C ARG A 8 9.21 -12.68 -12.35
N GLY A 9 8.72 -13.37 -13.39
CA GLY A 9 7.28 -13.52 -13.65
C GLY A 9 6.56 -14.54 -12.75
N THR A 10 7.30 -15.47 -12.15
CA THR A 10 6.74 -16.60 -11.37
C THR A 10 6.89 -16.46 -9.86
N LYS A 11 7.59 -15.42 -9.37
CA LYS A 11 8.21 -15.53 -8.05
C LYS A 11 7.26 -15.49 -6.85
N TRP A 12 6.26 -14.61 -6.74
CA TRP A 12 5.56 -14.46 -5.45
C TRP A 12 4.03 -14.54 -5.55
N LYS A 13 3.52 -15.78 -5.73
CA LYS A 13 2.07 -16.07 -5.72
C LYS A 13 1.38 -15.66 -4.40
N TRP A 14 2.13 -15.60 -3.31
CA TRP A 14 1.65 -15.22 -2.00
C TRP A 14 1.49 -13.70 -1.81
N ALA A 15 2.24 -12.86 -2.53
CA ALA A 15 2.27 -11.41 -2.29
C ALA A 15 0.89 -10.75 -2.45
N PRO A 16 0.06 -11.09 -3.46
CA PRO A 16 -1.31 -10.58 -3.54
C PRO A 16 -2.19 -10.98 -2.35
N ALA A 17 -2.01 -12.18 -1.79
CA ALA A 17 -2.78 -12.62 -0.62
C ALA A 17 -2.40 -11.80 0.62
N VAL A 18 -1.10 -11.61 0.86
CA VAL A 18 -0.61 -10.78 1.97
C VAL A 18 -1.01 -9.31 1.78
N GLN A 19 -0.97 -8.78 0.55
CA GLN A 19 -1.41 -7.40 0.27
C GLN A 19 -2.90 -7.19 0.58
N ARG A 20 -3.77 -8.18 0.28
CA ARG A 20 -5.19 -8.12 0.68
C ARG A 20 -5.33 -8.05 2.19
N THR A 21 -4.62 -8.91 2.90
CA THR A 21 -4.62 -8.92 4.37
C THR A 21 -4.16 -7.57 4.93
N VAL A 22 -3.05 -7.02 4.43
CA VAL A 22 -2.55 -5.69 4.82
C VAL A 22 -3.61 -4.62 4.60
N ASN A 23 -4.22 -4.57 3.42
CA ASN A 23 -5.24 -3.56 3.11
C ASN A 23 -6.44 -3.67 4.06
N GLN A 24 -6.92 -4.88 4.34
CA GLN A 24 -8.05 -5.10 5.26
C GLN A 24 -7.71 -4.70 6.69
N VAL A 25 -6.54 -5.12 7.20
CA VAL A 25 -6.07 -4.77 8.55
C VAL A 25 -5.96 -3.26 8.71
N VAL A 26 -5.29 -2.58 7.78
CA VAL A 26 -5.10 -1.12 7.84
C VAL A 26 -6.44 -0.39 7.75
N ALA A 27 -7.33 -0.82 6.85
CA ALA A 27 -8.64 -0.20 6.68
C ALA A 27 -9.52 -0.37 7.92
N GLU A 28 -9.64 -1.59 8.44
CA GLU A 28 -10.42 -1.86 9.66
C GLU A 28 -9.84 -1.15 10.88
N PHE A 29 -8.51 -1.09 11.02
CA PHE A 29 -7.85 -0.39 12.12
C PHE A 29 -8.18 1.11 12.13
N TYR A 30 -8.00 1.80 11.00
CA TYR A 30 -8.26 3.25 10.93
C TYR A 30 -9.76 3.61 10.90
N ARG A 31 -10.64 2.68 10.51
CA ARG A 31 -12.09 2.83 10.66
C ARG A 31 -12.60 2.59 12.08
N SER A 32 -11.84 1.87 12.90
CA SER A 32 -12.17 1.65 14.31
C SER A 32 -12.00 2.93 15.13
N ASP A 33 -12.75 3.04 16.23
CA ASP A 33 -12.60 4.14 17.19
C ASP A 33 -11.17 4.19 17.76
N PRO A 34 -10.61 5.38 18.04
CA PRO A 34 -9.26 5.50 18.59
C PRO A 34 -9.00 4.63 19.84
N HIS A 35 -9.99 4.51 20.73
CA HIS A 35 -9.89 3.68 21.93
C HIS A 35 -9.78 2.17 21.66
N GLN A 36 -10.23 1.71 20.48
CA GLN A 36 -10.17 0.31 20.06
C GLN A 36 -8.89 -0.01 19.27
N ARG A 37 -8.10 1.00 18.89
CA ARG A 37 -6.87 0.86 18.10
C ARG A 37 -5.68 0.38 18.96
N THR A 38 -5.77 -0.88 19.39
CA THR A 38 -4.79 -1.53 20.26
C THR A 38 -3.94 -2.54 19.50
N GLY A 39 -2.82 -2.98 20.11
CA GLY A 39 -2.00 -4.04 19.53
C GLY A 39 -2.76 -5.36 19.40
N LEU A 40 -3.59 -5.68 20.41
CA LEU A 40 -4.48 -6.84 20.37
C LEU A 40 -5.43 -6.76 19.16
N ARG A 41 -6.00 -5.58 18.90
CA ARG A 41 -6.88 -5.38 17.74
C ARG A 41 -6.16 -5.62 16.42
N VAL A 42 -4.91 -5.18 16.28
CA VAL A 42 -4.10 -5.46 15.08
C VAL A 42 -3.90 -6.96 14.91
N LEU A 43 -3.59 -7.69 15.99
CA LEU A 43 -3.42 -9.15 15.96
C LEU A 43 -4.72 -9.88 15.57
N GLU A 44 -5.86 -9.48 16.12
CA GLU A 44 -7.18 -10.01 15.76
C GLU A 44 -7.47 -9.80 14.27
N LEU A 45 -7.22 -8.58 13.77
CA LEU A 45 -7.45 -8.24 12.37
C LEU A 45 -6.55 -9.06 11.45
N ILE A 46 -5.29 -9.29 11.82
CA ILE A 46 -4.38 -10.16 11.05
C ILE A 46 -4.91 -11.59 11.07
N GLY A 47 -5.22 -12.16 12.24
CA GLY A 47 -5.72 -13.53 12.35
C GLY A 47 -7.00 -13.76 11.55
N LYS A 48 -7.92 -12.79 11.55
CA LYS A 48 -9.17 -12.82 10.79
C LYS A 48 -8.95 -12.72 9.27
N ASN A 49 -8.02 -11.88 8.82
CA ASN A 49 -7.87 -11.53 7.40
C ASN A 49 -6.72 -12.26 6.70
N TRP A 50 -5.90 -13.04 7.41
CA TRP A 50 -4.78 -13.76 6.83
C TRP A 50 -5.25 -14.91 5.93
N THR A 51 -5.07 -14.75 4.62
CA THR A 51 -5.52 -15.73 3.60
C THR A 51 -4.35 -16.44 2.91
N ALA A 52 -3.12 -16.08 3.22
CA ALA A 52 -1.95 -16.71 2.64
C ALA A 52 -1.74 -18.09 3.28
N THR A 53 -1.58 -19.13 2.47
CA THR A 53 -1.30 -20.50 2.91
C THR A 53 0.16 -20.86 2.63
N PRO A 54 0.77 -21.80 3.38
CA PRO A 54 2.15 -22.24 3.14
C PRO A 54 2.41 -22.71 1.69
N SER A 55 1.39 -23.27 1.02
CA SER A 55 1.45 -23.72 -0.37
C SER A 55 1.69 -22.61 -1.41
N LEU A 56 1.53 -21.34 -1.03
CA LEU A 56 1.79 -20.19 -1.91
C LEU A 56 3.26 -19.74 -1.89
N PHE A 57 4.08 -20.30 -1.01
CA PHE A 57 5.47 -19.92 -0.76
C PHE A 57 6.45 -20.97 -1.31
N GLU A 58 7.71 -20.58 -1.48
CA GLU A 58 8.78 -21.49 -1.91
C GLU A 58 9.11 -22.50 -0.80
N GLY A 59 8.99 -22.10 0.47
CA GLY A 59 9.04 -23.00 1.62
C GLY A 59 8.32 -22.49 2.86
N THR A 60 8.22 -23.38 3.86
CA THR A 60 7.60 -23.10 5.16
C THR A 60 8.30 -21.96 5.90
N TYR A 61 9.61 -21.83 5.75
CA TYR A 61 10.37 -20.71 6.33
C TYR A 61 9.88 -19.37 5.78
N ASP A 62 9.77 -19.23 4.46
CA ASP A 62 9.34 -17.98 3.81
C ASP A 62 7.92 -17.59 4.22
N TYR A 63 7.06 -18.60 4.39
CA TYR A 63 5.70 -18.41 4.89
C TYR A 63 5.70 -17.75 6.28
N TYR A 64 6.41 -18.36 7.25
CA TYR A 64 6.45 -17.83 8.60
C TYR A 64 7.22 -16.52 8.70
N GLU A 65 8.26 -16.33 7.88
CA GLU A 65 8.98 -15.07 7.80
C GLU A 65 8.08 -13.93 7.32
N ALA A 66 7.29 -14.14 6.26
CA ALA A 66 6.35 -13.15 5.77
C ALA A 66 5.26 -12.83 6.79
N LEU A 67 4.71 -13.85 7.48
CA LEU A 67 3.75 -13.67 8.56
C LEU A 67 4.33 -12.86 9.71
N LEU A 68 5.51 -13.21 10.19
CA LEU A 68 6.19 -12.54 11.30
C LEU A 68 6.49 -11.08 10.97
N LYS A 69 7.13 -10.83 9.82
CA LYS A 69 7.47 -9.47 9.37
C LYS A 69 6.23 -8.60 9.17
N THR A 70 5.19 -9.16 8.55
CA THR A 70 3.93 -8.44 8.38
C THR A 70 3.31 -8.07 9.73
N THR A 71 3.30 -9.03 10.66
CA THR A 71 2.73 -8.83 12.00
C THR A 71 3.49 -7.77 12.78
N ASP A 72 4.81 -7.91 12.90
CA ASP A 72 5.66 -7.01 13.66
C ASP A 72 5.60 -5.58 13.10
N HIS A 73 5.79 -5.41 11.79
CA HIS A 73 5.82 -4.08 11.20
C HIS A 73 4.43 -3.42 11.12
N LEU A 74 3.34 -4.17 11.02
CA LEU A 74 1.99 -3.59 11.14
C LEU A 74 1.71 -3.17 12.59
N LEU A 75 2.09 -3.97 13.59
CA LEU A 75 1.97 -3.59 15.00
C LEU A 75 2.72 -2.30 15.29
N GLN A 76 4.01 -2.27 14.98
CA GLN A 76 4.83 -1.08 15.19
C GLN A 76 4.31 0.11 14.39
N GLY A 77 3.89 -0.13 13.14
CA GLY A 77 3.49 0.92 12.22
C GLY A 77 2.16 1.58 12.55
N LEU A 78 1.15 0.79 12.88
CA LEU A 78 -0.21 1.26 13.15
C LEU A 78 -0.31 1.89 14.55
N LEU A 79 0.37 1.32 15.54
CA LEU A 79 0.29 1.82 16.92
C LEU A 79 0.97 3.18 17.12
N GLN A 80 2.00 3.49 16.32
CA GLN A 80 2.63 4.81 16.34
C GLN A 80 1.67 5.95 15.96
N ASP A 81 0.62 5.65 15.19
CA ASP A 81 -0.36 6.62 14.71
C ASP A 81 -1.78 6.27 15.17
N ARG A 82 -1.94 5.55 16.28
CA ARG A 82 -3.26 5.08 16.73
C ARG A 82 -4.24 6.23 16.99
N ASP A 83 -3.77 7.33 17.56
CA ASP A 83 -4.61 8.45 17.99
C ASP A 83 -4.87 9.47 16.87
N SER A 84 -4.34 9.24 15.65
CA SER A 84 -4.52 10.19 14.56
C SER A 84 -5.93 10.11 13.96
N HIS A 85 -6.50 11.28 13.67
CA HIS A 85 -7.66 11.38 12.81
C HIS A 85 -7.24 11.09 11.37
N SER A 86 -7.63 9.92 10.88
CA SER A 86 -7.22 9.40 9.58
C SER A 86 -8.44 8.99 8.77
N ILE A 87 -8.45 9.36 7.50
CA ILE A 87 -9.48 8.98 6.54
C ILE A 87 -8.90 7.85 5.68
N VAL A 88 -9.59 6.70 5.67
CA VAL A 88 -9.24 5.59 4.79
C VAL A 88 -9.79 5.89 3.40
N ILE A 89 -8.88 5.92 2.43
CA ILE A 89 -9.21 6.11 1.02
C ILE A 89 -8.88 4.80 0.32
N GLU A 90 -9.92 4.13 -0.18
CA GLU A 90 -9.71 2.98 -1.04
C GLU A 90 -9.17 3.51 -2.37
N ALA A 91 -7.93 3.14 -2.70
CA ALA A 91 -7.30 3.64 -3.92
C ALA A 91 -8.17 3.26 -5.13
N PRO A 92 -8.42 4.18 -6.07
CA PRO A 92 -9.19 3.87 -7.25
C PRO A 92 -8.54 2.73 -8.03
N GLN A 93 -9.35 2.03 -8.83
CA GLN A 93 -8.99 0.90 -9.69
C GLN A 93 -7.89 1.19 -10.74
N ILE A 94 -7.19 2.33 -10.65
CA ILE A 94 -6.04 2.74 -11.48
C ILE A 94 -4.97 1.63 -11.51
N TYR A 95 -4.77 0.90 -10.40
CA TYR A 95 -3.87 -0.26 -10.36
C TYR A 95 -4.51 -1.56 -10.86
N ALA A 96 -5.82 -1.75 -10.62
CA ALA A 96 -6.54 -2.94 -11.04
C ALA A 96 -6.59 -3.10 -12.58
N LYS A 97 -6.56 -1.97 -13.32
CA LYS A 97 -6.50 -2.00 -14.79
C LYS A 97 -5.18 -2.55 -15.35
N LYS A 98 -4.05 -2.41 -14.64
CA LYS A 98 -2.72 -2.82 -15.14
C LYS A 98 -2.30 -4.24 -14.73
N ARG A 99 -2.80 -4.77 -13.61
CA ARG A 99 -2.67 -6.19 -13.25
C ARG A 99 -4.02 -6.76 -12.85
N LYS A 100 -4.59 -7.62 -13.69
CA LYS A 100 -5.66 -8.53 -13.28
C LYS A 100 -5.15 -9.33 -12.07
N ASN A 101 -5.86 -9.26 -10.94
CA ASN A 101 -5.65 -10.02 -9.71
C ASN A 101 -4.59 -9.52 -8.69
N CYS A 102 -4.01 -8.33 -8.84
CA CYS A 102 -3.22 -7.71 -7.77
C CYS A 102 -4.03 -6.57 -7.12
N PRO A 103 -4.36 -6.66 -5.81
CA PRO A 103 -4.98 -5.54 -5.11
C PRO A 103 -4.01 -4.36 -5.12
N GLY A 104 -4.51 -3.19 -5.53
CA GLY A 104 -3.79 -1.94 -5.29
C GLY A 104 -3.61 -1.70 -3.79
N PRO A 105 -2.73 -0.79 -3.39
CA PRO A 105 -2.50 -0.53 -1.98
C PRO A 105 -3.68 0.29 -1.42
N LEU A 106 -3.94 0.14 -0.13
CA LEU A 106 -4.82 1.07 0.58
C LEU A 106 -4.11 2.43 0.75
N LEU A 107 -4.92 3.50 0.79
CA LEU A 107 -4.46 4.81 1.22
C LEU A 107 -5.09 5.23 2.53
N VAL A 108 -4.29 5.94 3.32
CA VAL A 108 -4.71 6.56 4.56
C VAL A 108 -4.27 8.01 4.50
N CYS A 109 -5.23 8.92 4.53
CA CYS A 109 -4.99 10.34 4.62
C CYS A 109 -5.01 10.75 6.09
N LYS A 110 -3.88 11.25 6.60
CA LYS A 110 -3.79 11.86 7.92
C LYS A 110 -3.85 13.37 7.74
N LYS A 111 -4.94 14.00 8.21
CA LYS A 111 -5.15 15.45 8.14
C LYS A 111 -4.95 16.05 9.53
N THR A 112 -4.01 16.98 9.64
CA THR A 112 -3.88 17.88 10.80
C THR A 112 -4.26 19.29 10.36
N SER A 113 -4.34 20.23 11.30
CA SER A 113 -4.61 21.64 10.99
C SER A 113 -3.53 22.29 10.10
N GLN A 114 -2.34 21.70 10.02
CA GLN A 114 -1.17 22.29 9.35
C GLN A 114 -0.54 21.38 8.30
N SER A 115 -0.97 20.11 8.19
CA SER A 115 -0.38 19.17 7.25
C SER A 115 -1.36 18.09 6.80
N CYS A 116 -1.20 17.65 5.56
CA CYS A 116 -1.92 16.53 4.98
C CYS A 116 -0.91 15.49 4.51
N VAL A 117 -0.91 14.31 5.12
CA VAL A 117 0.03 13.23 4.80
C VAL A 117 -0.76 12.07 4.22
N LEU A 118 -0.44 11.71 2.98
CA LEU A 118 -0.98 10.50 2.37
C LEU A 118 -0.05 9.34 2.70
N ARG A 119 -0.58 8.23 3.19
CA ARG A 119 0.19 7.03 3.50
C ARG A 119 -0.34 5.83 2.74
N THR A 120 0.57 4.99 2.26
CA THR A 120 0.27 3.77 1.53
C THR A 120 1.10 2.60 2.06
N TYR A 121 0.54 1.38 2.05
CA TYR A 121 1.14 0.19 2.62
C TYR A 121 1.35 -0.87 1.54
N TRP A 122 2.61 -1.24 1.28
CA TRP A 122 2.99 -2.16 0.22
C TRP A 122 3.77 -3.35 0.78
N VAL A 123 3.30 -4.55 0.45
CA VAL A 123 4.03 -5.81 0.66
C VAL A 123 5.16 -5.91 -0.37
N GLU A 124 4.85 -5.57 -1.62
CA GLU A 124 5.79 -5.50 -2.73
C GLU A 124 5.45 -4.27 -3.58
N ILE A 125 6.46 -3.47 -3.93
CA ILE A 125 6.28 -2.41 -4.93
C ILE A 125 6.41 -3.05 -6.31
N PRO A 126 5.40 -2.98 -7.18
CA PRO A 126 5.52 -3.58 -8.51
C PRO A 126 6.65 -2.91 -9.30
N CYS A 127 7.50 -3.72 -9.92
CA CYS A 127 8.64 -3.28 -10.75
C CYS A 127 8.24 -2.35 -11.91
N GLU A 128 6.97 -2.29 -12.31
CA GLU A 128 6.49 -1.42 -13.40
C GLU A 128 6.04 -0.05 -12.91
N VAL A 129 5.95 0.13 -11.59
CA VAL A 129 5.54 1.38 -10.94
C VAL A 129 6.77 2.05 -10.31
N GLU A 130 7.93 1.94 -10.99
CA GLU A 130 9.24 2.37 -10.49
C GLU A 130 9.24 3.82 -9.97
N ASN A 131 8.33 4.66 -10.47
CA ASN A 131 8.15 6.00 -9.97
C ASN A 131 7.03 6.10 -8.93
N LEU A 132 7.42 6.07 -7.66
CA LEU A 132 6.55 6.38 -6.53
C LEU A 132 5.89 7.79 -6.62
N GLN A 133 6.43 8.72 -7.41
CA GLN A 133 5.76 10.00 -7.70
C GLN A 133 4.58 9.82 -8.65
N SER A 134 4.67 8.93 -9.64
CA SER A 134 3.53 8.58 -10.50
C SER A 134 2.41 7.92 -9.69
N ILE A 135 2.78 7.14 -8.66
CA ILE A 135 1.82 6.62 -7.67
C ILE A 135 1.14 7.78 -6.95
N ALA A 136 1.93 8.67 -6.34
CA ALA A 136 1.42 9.82 -5.61
C ALA A 136 0.45 10.67 -6.45
N TRP A 137 0.83 10.95 -7.71
CA TRP A 137 0.02 11.75 -8.62
C TRP A 137 -1.27 11.06 -9.05
N GLY A 138 -1.19 9.78 -9.46
CA GLY A 138 -2.38 9.02 -9.85
C GLY A 138 -3.40 8.93 -8.72
N LEU A 139 -2.92 8.78 -7.49
CA LEU A 139 -3.75 8.75 -6.30
C LEU A 139 -4.35 10.12 -5.94
N TYR A 140 -3.56 11.20 -6.04
CA TYR A 140 -4.04 12.56 -5.82
C TYR A 140 -5.14 12.94 -6.80
N SER A 141 -4.96 12.63 -8.10
CA SER A 141 -5.94 12.99 -9.14
C SER A 141 -7.35 12.45 -8.87
N ALA A 142 -7.48 11.43 -8.02
CA ALA A 142 -8.77 10.86 -7.63
C ALA A 142 -9.33 11.38 -6.30
N ILE A 143 -8.52 12.08 -5.50
CA ILE A 143 -8.90 12.61 -4.20
C ILE A 143 -9.09 14.12 -4.39
N GLN A 144 -10.34 14.57 -4.58
CA GLN A 144 -10.73 15.97 -4.80
C GLN A 144 -10.53 16.89 -3.57
N GLU A 145 -9.59 16.56 -2.67
CA GLU A 145 -9.24 17.31 -1.46
C GLU A 145 -7.96 18.13 -1.69
N PRO A 146 -7.63 19.12 -0.81
CA PRO A 146 -6.37 19.84 -0.87
C PRO A 146 -5.14 18.92 -0.93
N LEU A 147 -4.15 19.35 -1.71
CA LEU A 147 -2.92 18.61 -2.02
C LEU A 147 -2.20 18.14 -0.74
N PRO A 148 -1.97 16.83 -0.56
CA PRO A 148 -1.13 16.35 0.53
C PRO A 148 0.31 16.87 0.39
N ASP A 149 0.94 17.20 1.50
CA ASP A 149 2.33 17.71 1.52
C ASP A 149 3.33 16.64 1.08
N ARG A 150 3.03 15.38 1.43
CA ARG A 150 3.91 14.23 1.17
C ARG A 150 3.14 12.92 1.08
N LEU A 151 3.72 11.98 0.33
CA LEU A 151 3.39 10.57 0.33
C LEU A 151 4.37 9.81 1.23
N GLU A 152 3.86 9.01 2.14
CA GLU A 152 4.59 8.02 2.92
C GLU A 152 4.30 6.62 2.40
N VAL A 153 5.33 5.93 1.93
CA VAL A 153 5.26 4.55 1.46
C VAL A 153 5.82 3.64 2.54
N VAL A 154 4.97 2.82 3.14
CA VAL A 154 5.35 1.81 4.13
C VAL A 154 5.63 0.50 3.42
N HIS A 155 6.86 0.01 3.53
CA HIS A 155 7.31 -1.26 2.97
C HIS A 155 7.13 -2.36 4.02
N VAL A 156 5.99 -3.04 3.99
CA VAL A 156 5.50 -3.90 5.08
C VAL A 156 6.50 -4.99 5.47
N LEU A 157 7.21 -5.60 4.51
CA LEU A 157 8.14 -6.70 4.83
C LEU A 157 9.48 -6.22 5.41
N SER A 158 9.85 -4.96 5.18
CA SER A 158 11.13 -4.40 5.66
C SER A 158 10.97 -3.44 6.83
N GLY A 159 9.74 -3.04 7.15
CA GLY A 159 9.45 -1.98 8.12
C GLY A 159 9.86 -0.58 7.66
N ARG A 160 10.55 -0.45 6.52
CA ARG A 160 11.05 0.82 6.01
C ARG A 160 9.91 1.75 5.61
N ARG A 161 10.11 3.05 5.82
CA ARG A 161 9.26 4.12 5.32
C ARG A 161 10.02 4.98 4.32
N THR A 162 9.44 5.22 3.15
CA THR A 162 9.94 6.19 2.18
C THR A 162 9.02 7.40 2.19
N ARG A 163 9.59 8.59 2.40
CA ARG A 163 8.85 9.85 2.34
C ARG A 163 9.15 10.55 1.03
N LEU A 164 8.10 10.99 0.34
CA LEU A 164 8.20 11.66 -0.94
C LEU A 164 7.43 12.97 -0.88
N PRO A 165 8.06 14.12 -1.13
CA PRO A 165 7.33 15.37 -1.27
C PRO A 165 6.41 15.25 -2.49
N ILE A 166 5.15 15.67 -2.34
CA ILE A 166 4.23 15.78 -3.47
C ILE A 166 4.39 17.20 -3.99
N LYS A 167 5.22 17.36 -5.01
CA LYS A 167 5.30 18.62 -5.76
C LYS A 167 4.18 18.62 -6.78
N SER A 168 3.47 19.73 -6.92
CA SER A 168 2.66 19.95 -8.10
C SER A 168 3.56 19.76 -9.32
N PRO A 169 3.11 19.08 -10.39
CA PRO A 169 3.89 18.98 -11.60
C PRO A 169 4.09 20.41 -12.12
N SER A 170 5.31 20.93 -11.96
CA SER A 170 5.80 22.02 -12.80
C SER A 170 5.51 21.60 -14.25
N HIS A 171 4.90 22.51 -15.03
CA HIS A 171 4.31 22.36 -16.36
C HIS A 171 5.13 21.68 -17.49
N SER A 172 6.16 20.90 -17.20
CA SER A 172 7.11 20.38 -18.20
C SER A 172 7.17 18.86 -18.30
N GLN A 173 6.31 18.11 -17.61
CA GLN A 173 6.13 16.68 -17.90
C GLN A 173 4.66 16.38 -18.12
N SER A 174 4.23 16.63 -19.34
CA SER A 174 3.01 16.11 -19.94
C SER A 174 3.02 14.58 -19.85
N VAL A 175 2.46 14.04 -18.77
CA VAL A 175 1.99 12.66 -18.77
C VAL A 175 0.80 12.64 -19.72
N THR A 176 1.02 12.15 -20.93
CA THR A 176 -0.03 11.90 -21.92
C THR A 176 -0.95 10.81 -21.37
N LEU A 177 -1.94 11.19 -20.57
CA LEU A 177 -3.14 10.39 -20.38
C LEU A 177 -3.86 10.43 -21.72
N LYS A 178 -3.64 9.42 -22.57
CA LYS A 178 -4.50 9.19 -23.73
C LYS A 178 -5.91 8.93 -23.19
N THR A 179 -6.75 9.95 -23.28
CA THR A 179 -8.20 9.86 -23.20
C THR A 179 -8.62 8.80 -24.21
N ILE A 180 -9.09 7.64 -23.74
CA ILE A 180 -9.89 6.75 -24.59
C ILE A 180 -11.30 7.34 -24.54
N THR A 181 -11.56 8.25 -25.47
CA THR A 181 -12.90 8.52 -25.98
C THR A 181 -13.15 7.54 -27.12
N GLU A 182 -13.97 6.54 -26.88
CA GLU A 182 -14.77 5.84 -27.89
C GLU A 182 -16.18 5.85 -27.26
N GLY A 183 -17.22 6.39 -27.88
CA GLY A 183 -17.63 6.24 -29.26
C GLY A 183 -19.04 5.68 -29.16
N ALA A 184 -20.03 6.49 -29.55
CA ALA A 184 -21.46 6.18 -29.50
C ALA A 184 -21.83 4.99 -30.40
#